data_AF-A0A804KQQ8-F1
#
_entry.id   AF-A0A804KQQ8-F1
#
_cell.length_a   1.000
_cell.length_b   1.000
_cell.length_c   1.000
_cell.angle_alpha   90.00
_cell.angle_beta   90.00
_cell.angle_gamma   90.00
#
_symmetry.space_group_name_H-M   'P 1'
#
loop_
_entity.id
_entity.type
_entity.pdbx_description
1 polymer ?
#
loop_
_entity_poly.entity_id
_entity_poly.type
_entity_poly.pdbx_seq_one_letter_code
_entity_poly.pdbx_strand_id
1 'polypeptide(L)' 'MAARIILIAALLALASSHGLAFDPSPLQDFCVADYDSNLFVNGFACKNAKAVTADDFYFTGLDKPASIANELSANITLVV' A
#
# COMPACT_ATOMS: atom_id res chain seq x y z
N MET A 1 40.45 -22.24 8.80
CA MET A 1 40.25 -21.01 8.01
C MET A 1 38.80 -20.84 7.57
N ALA A 2 38.18 -21.79 6.87
CA ALA A 2 36.79 -21.68 6.39
C ALA A 2 35.75 -21.36 7.48
N ALA A 3 35.79 -22.03 8.64
CA ALA A 3 34.82 -21.80 9.73
C ALA A 3 34.86 -20.36 10.28
N ARG A 4 36.04 -19.72 10.31
CA ARG A 4 36.16 -18.31 10.73
C ARG A 4 35.58 -17.36 9.69
N ILE A 5 35.79 -17.65 8.42
CA ILE A 5 35.20 -16.88 7.31
C ILE A 5 33.68 -16.97 7.34
N ILE A 6 33.13 -18.17 7.55
CA ILE A 6 31.68 -18.40 7.66
C ILE A 6 31.09 -17.63 8.86
N LEU A 7 31.74 -17.69 10.02
CA LEU A 7 31.30 -16.96 11.21
C LEU A 7 31.29 -15.44 10.99
N ILE A 8 32.34 -14.90 10.37
CA ILE A 8 32.44 -13.46 10.07
C ILE A 8 31.36 -13.04 9.07
N ALA A 9 31.13 -13.82 8.02
CA ALA A 9 30.10 -13.53 7.03
C ALA A 9 28.69 -13.53 7.64
N ALA A 10 28.40 -14.48 8.54
CA ALA A 10 27.13 -14.52 9.27
C ALA A 10 26.95 -13.27 10.15
N LEU A 11 27.97 -12.89 10.93
CA LEU A 11 27.93 -11.68 11.76
C LEU A 11 27.72 -10.41 10.92
N LEU A 12 28.36 -10.32 9.75
CA LEU A 12 28.19 -9.18 8.83
C LEU A 12 26.77 -9.10 8.26
N ALA A 13 26.16 -10.25 7.93
CA ALA A 13 24.79 -10.32 7.45
C ALA A 13 23.78 -9.89 8.53
N LEU A 14 23.96 -10.35 9.77
CA LEU A 14 23.12 -9.93 10.91
C LEU A 14 23.30 -8.45 11.26
N ALA A 15 24.50 -7.89 11.08
CA ALA A 15 24.78 -6.47 11.30
C ALA A 15 24.32 -5.56 10.16
N SER A 16 23.85 -6.12 9.04
CA SER A 16 23.36 -5.32 7.92
C SER A 16 22.02 -4.63 8.27
N SER A 17 21.82 -3.42 7.76
CA SER A 17 20.61 -2.64 8.03
C SER A 17 19.40 -3.29 7.37
N HIS A 18 18.39 -3.59 8.18
CA HIS A 18 17.13 -4.13 7.69
C HIS A 18 16.33 -2.98 7.08
N GLY A 19 15.99 -3.08 5.79
CA GLY A 19 15.11 -2.12 5.15
C GLY A 19 13.68 -2.34 5.64
N LEU A 20 13.13 -1.41 6.41
CA LEU A 20 11.70 -1.40 6.72
C LEU A 20 10.96 -0.69 5.59
N ALA A 21 10.03 -1.40 4.95
CA ALA A 21 9.11 -0.82 3.97
C ALA A 21 7.73 -0.69 4.62
N PHE A 22 7.20 0.52 4.67
CA PHE A 22 5.88 0.85 5.19
C PHE A 22 5.39 2.13 4.51
N ASP A 23 4.07 2.31 4.52
CA ASP A 23 3.47 3.53 3.98
C ASP A 23 3.80 4.73 4.87
N PRO A 24 4.14 5.91 4.30
CA PRO A 24 4.43 7.10 5.08
C PRO A 24 3.28 7.46 6.03
N SER A 25 3.62 7.87 7.26
CA SER A 25 2.61 8.33 8.22
C SER A 25 1.83 9.54 7.64
N PRO A 26 0.50 9.59 7.85
CA PRO A 26 -0.30 10.73 7.39
C PRO A 26 0.14 12.02 8.09
N LEU A 27 0.17 13.13 7.36
CA LEU A 27 0.57 14.45 7.87
C LEU A 27 -0.63 15.33 8.29
N GLN A 28 -1.85 14.87 8.02
CA GLN A 28 -3.10 15.55 8.35
C GLN A 28 -4.22 14.50 8.56
N ASP A 29 -5.39 14.94 9.05
CA ASP A 29 -6.52 14.05 9.39
C ASP A 29 -6.99 13.20 8.20
N PHE A 30 -6.99 13.77 6.98
CA PHE A 30 -7.35 13.05 5.76
C PHE A 30 -6.62 13.60 4.52
N CYS A 31 -6.44 12.73 3.53
CA CYS A 31 -5.99 13.06 2.18
C CYS A 31 -6.73 12.13 1.21
N VAL A 32 -7.89 12.56 0.72
CA VAL A 32 -8.64 11.81 -0.29
C VAL A 32 -7.90 11.91 -1.61
N ALA A 33 -7.59 10.79 -2.25
CA ALA A 33 -6.87 10.75 -3.51
C ALA A 33 -7.62 11.53 -4.61
N ASP A 34 -6.88 12.38 -5.31
CA ASP A 34 -7.32 13.08 -6.51
C ASP A 34 -6.83 12.32 -7.75
N TYR A 35 -7.66 11.41 -8.26
CA TYR A 35 -7.35 10.61 -9.44
C TYR A 35 -7.34 11.40 -10.75
N ASP A 36 -7.84 12.64 -10.74
CA ASP A 36 -7.85 13.54 -11.91
C ASP A 36 -6.61 14.45 -11.96
N SER A 37 -5.76 14.39 -10.93
CA SER A 37 -4.53 15.18 -10.85
C SER A 37 -3.48 14.70 -11.85
N ASN A 38 -2.84 15.66 -12.54
CA ASN A 38 -1.71 15.40 -13.44
C ASN A 38 -0.35 15.40 -12.72
N LEU A 39 -0.34 15.46 -11.38
CA LEU A 39 0.88 15.51 -10.59
C LEU A 39 1.39 14.10 -10.27
N PHE A 40 2.69 13.89 -10.46
CA PHE A 40 3.37 12.66 -10.06
C PHE A 40 4.07 12.86 -8.71
N VAL A 41 3.56 12.17 -7.69
CA VAL A 41 4.08 12.18 -6.31
C VAL A 41 4.18 10.75 -5.79
N ASN A 42 4.79 10.54 -4.62
CA ASN A 42 4.72 9.24 -3.96
C ASN A 42 3.28 9.02 -3.43
N GLY A 43 2.55 8.06 -4.01
CA GLY A 43 1.11 7.89 -3.77
C GLY A 43 0.25 8.72 -4.74
N PHE A 44 -0.72 9.45 -4.21
CA PHE A 44 -1.62 10.32 -4.98
C PHE A 44 -1.59 11.76 -4.44
N ALA A 45 -1.87 12.73 -5.30
CA ALA A 45 -2.21 14.07 -4.84
C ALA A 45 -3.53 14.04 -4.06
N CYS A 46 -3.70 14.93 -3.08
CA CYS A 46 -4.95 15.03 -2.31
C CYS A 46 -5.92 15.99 -3.01
N LYS A 47 -7.23 15.69 -2.95
CA LYS A 47 -8.29 16.65 -3.27
C LYS A 47 -8.20 17.88 -2.36
N ASN A 48 -8.75 19.01 -2.80
CA ASN A 48 -8.94 20.17 -1.94
C ASN A 48 -9.90 19.80 -0.78
N ALA A 49 -9.50 20.05 0.47
CA ALA A 49 -10.30 19.72 1.65
C ALA A 49 -11.73 20.31 1.63
N LYS A 50 -11.96 21.44 0.94
CA LYS A 50 -13.29 22.03 0.79
C LYS A 50 -14.21 21.27 -0.17
N ALA A 51 -13.64 20.44 -1.04
CA ALA A 51 -14.36 19.62 -2.01
C ALA A 51 -14.60 18.19 -1.51
N VAL A 52 -13.98 17.81 -0.38
CA VAL A 52 -14.16 16.50 0.24
C VAL A 52 -15.50 16.44 0.97
N THR A 53 -16.22 15.34 0.79
CA THR A 53 -17.54 15.08 1.37
C THR A 53 -17.57 13.76 2.14
N ALA A 54 -18.67 13.47 2.82
CA ALA A 54 -18.84 12.19 3.52
C ALA A 54 -18.80 10.97 2.58
N ASP A 55 -19.19 11.16 1.32
CA ASP A 55 -19.22 10.09 0.32
C ASP A 55 -17.81 9.62 -0.08
N ASP A 56 -16.78 10.46 0.11
CA ASP A 56 -15.38 10.10 -0.14
C ASP A 56 -14.81 9.10 0.89
N PHE A 57 -15.52 8.85 2.00
CA PHE A 57 -15.08 7.94 3.07
C PHE A 57 -15.92 6.66 3.16
N TYR A 58 -16.82 6.45 2.20
CA TYR A 58 -17.73 5.32 2.21
C TYR A 58 -17.65 4.53 0.90
N PHE A 59 -17.48 3.21 1.02
CA PHE A 59 -17.44 2.28 -0.11
C PHE A 59 -18.59 1.27 -0.02
N THR A 60 -19.23 0.99 -1.15
CA THR A 60 -20.39 0.06 -1.23
C THR A 60 -20.18 -1.04 -2.26
N GLY A 61 -21.04 -2.06 -2.23
CA GLY A 61 -21.05 -3.12 -3.25
C GLY A 61 -20.33 -4.39 -2.84
N LEU A 62 -19.56 -4.39 -1.74
CA LEU A 62 -18.96 -5.62 -1.17
C LEU A 62 -19.99 -6.57 -0.56
N ASP A 63 -21.21 -6.09 -0.31
CA ASP A 63 -22.36 -6.89 0.09
C ASP A 63 -22.89 -7.78 -1.05
N LYS A 64 -22.48 -7.52 -2.30
CA LYS A 64 -22.96 -8.22 -3.48
C LYS A 64 -21.92 -9.24 -3.93
N PRO A 65 -22.31 -10.52 -4.11
CA PRO A 65 -21.38 -11.53 -4.58
C PRO A 65 -20.94 -11.23 -6.02
N ALA A 66 -19.63 -11.29 -6.26
CA ALA A 66 -19.06 -11.17 -7.58
C ALA A 66 -19.06 -12.52 -8.32
N SER A 67 -19.06 -12.49 -9.65
CA SER A 67 -19.04 -13.70 -10.47
C SER A 67 -17.71 -14.44 -10.33
N ILE A 68 -17.80 -15.75 -10.04
CA ILE A 68 -16.67 -16.68 -9.97
C ILE A 68 -16.57 -17.57 -11.22
N ALA A 69 -17.31 -17.26 -12.29
CA ALA A 69 -17.29 -18.03 -13.54
C ALA A 69 -16.03 -17.73 -14.37
N ASN A 70 -14.88 -18.15 -13.85
CA ASN A 70 -13.57 -18.08 -14.50
C ASN A 70 -12.74 -19.31 -14.12
N GLU A 71 -11.57 -19.49 -14.74
CA GLU A 71 -10.71 -20.67 -14.50
C GLU A 71 -10.24 -20.80 -13.05
N LEU A 72 -10.12 -19.67 -12.34
CA LEU A 72 -9.69 -19.64 -10.93
C LEU A 72 -10.83 -19.95 -9.96
N SER A 73 -12.09 -19.97 -10.43
CA SER A 73 -13.29 -20.09 -9.59
C SER A 73 -13.31 -19.09 -8.43
N ALA A 74 -12.72 -17.91 -8.63
CA ALA A 74 -12.55 -16.89 -7.60
C ALA A 74 -12.67 -15.49 -8.21
N ASN A 75 -13.11 -14.53 -7.39
CA ASN A 75 -13.19 -13.12 -7.79
C ASN A 75 -12.57 -12.24 -6.70
N ILE A 76 -11.71 -11.31 -7.11
CA ILE A 76 -11.06 -10.35 -6.22
C ILE A 76 -11.65 -8.98 -6.53
N THR A 77 -12.39 -8.43 -5.57
CA THR A 77 -12.88 -7.05 -5.63
C THR A 77 -11.94 -6.17 -4.83
N LEU A 78 -11.13 -5.37 -5.53
CA LEU A 78 -10.21 -4.42 -4.90
C LEU A 78 -10.96 -3.17 -4.43
N VAL A 79 -10.59 -2.68 -3.24
CA VAL A 79 -10.97 -1.35 -2.74
C VAL A 79 -9.71 -0.50 -2.81
N VAL A 80 -9.76 0.56 -3.62
CA VAL A 80 -8.64 1.47 -3.88
C VAL A 80 -9.00 2.90 -3.54
#